data_AF-A0A259TZL9-F1
#
_entry.id   AF-A0A259TZL9-F1
#
_cell.length_a   1.000
_cell.length_b   1.000
_cell.length_c   1.000
_cell.angle_alpha   90.00
_cell.angle_beta   90.00
_cell.angle_gamma   90.00
#
_symmetry.space_group_name_H-M   'P 1'
#
loop_
_entity.id
_entity.type
_entity.pdbx_description
1 polymer ?
#
loop_
_entity_poly.entity_id
_entity_poly.type
_entity_poly.pdbx_seq_one_letter_code
_entity_poly.pdbx_strand_id
1 'polypeptide(L)'
;MTKTLSFLAAALLFLALAPEAQAQVAATDLNCTTNSRSGDPRAAPNGHISWPADDPVWEFDFLRPGNSTTQDGTGLEIRDVYYDGRLVMKKGNVPVLNVEYDPGAGGCGCFRDWQYDESSFIADGVDPQNTCFAQSTPGDVQTTCEYVNRPTCDPRVTNPNASGYCGESPYPQNFGFEGVAVEDYGDELVLTMHTSAGWYRYRMKWHFYLDGRIWPEYSFAAGRATCTEKGHRHHAYWRFDFDLEGTPNNDIVREHNAAGVVMQFDREADRTWGNPADGVYWTVEDAQTRKGYGIYPSDEDLKLPIDAFSKTDALVLQYDATEMDDGSVGCAIDYQSEQNNESIVGEDIVFWYRSSALHQAGNPWECDIVGPELRPLTFGVAGEPQPATTADNGFRLDTAGPNPFTPFTSVRFQIPEAGSVVLDLYDSLGRKVQTLFEGDVAGQRDETVRINGFGLPSGTYTVRLSSGGQQATTRVVLVR
;
A
#
# COMPACT_ATOMS: atom_id res chain seq x y z
N MET A 1 -68.54 -32.73 -29.44
CA MET A 1 -67.60 -31.75 -30.03
C MET A 1 -66.77 -31.19 -28.89
N THR A 2 -65.55 -31.69 -28.73
CA THR A 2 -64.69 -31.36 -27.59
C THR A 2 -63.30 -31.08 -28.15
N LYS A 3 -62.86 -29.83 -28.04
CA LYS A 3 -61.52 -29.34 -28.35
C LYS A 3 -60.64 -29.47 -27.11
N THR A 4 -59.41 -29.97 -27.27
CA THR A 4 -58.18 -29.53 -26.57
C THR A 4 -56.99 -30.31 -27.15
N LEU A 5 -56.21 -29.71 -28.05
CA LEU A 5 -54.94 -28.97 -27.84
C LEU A 5 -53.79 -29.78 -27.24
N SER A 6 -52.77 -29.94 -28.08
CA SER A 6 -51.45 -30.51 -27.85
C SER A 6 -50.59 -29.61 -26.96
N PHE A 7 -49.87 -30.20 -26.00
CA PHE A 7 -48.81 -29.54 -25.23
C PHE A 7 -47.45 -30.02 -25.72
N LEU A 8 -46.68 -29.11 -26.32
CA LEU A 8 -45.23 -29.25 -26.46
C LEU A 8 -44.59 -28.92 -25.11
N ALA A 9 -43.76 -29.83 -24.58
CA ALA A 9 -42.90 -29.58 -23.44
C ALA A 9 -41.68 -28.78 -23.89
N ALA A 10 -41.53 -27.54 -23.41
CA ALA A 10 -40.29 -26.78 -23.49
C ALA A 10 -39.43 -27.15 -22.27
N ALA A 11 -38.29 -27.80 -22.51
CA ALA A 11 -37.27 -27.98 -21.50
C ALA A 11 -36.55 -26.63 -21.28
N LEU A 12 -36.82 -25.96 -20.17
CA LEU A 12 -35.99 -24.85 -19.70
C LEU A 12 -34.68 -25.44 -19.18
N LEU A 13 -33.61 -25.25 -19.94
CA LEU A 13 -32.25 -25.42 -19.46
C LEU A 13 -31.96 -24.23 -18.52
N PHE A 14 -32.07 -24.44 -17.22
CA PHE A 14 -31.51 -23.52 -16.24
C PHE A 14 -29.98 -23.60 -16.36
N LEU A 15 -29.36 -22.66 -17.07
CA LEU A 15 -27.97 -22.32 -16.77
C LEU A 15 -28.00 -21.70 -15.37
N ALA A 16 -27.61 -22.49 -14.37
CA ALA A 16 -27.10 -21.90 -13.15
C ALA A 16 -25.91 -21.04 -13.57
N LEU A 17 -26.05 -19.71 -13.48
CA LEU A 17 -24.88 -18.86 -13.38
C LEU A 17 -24.09 -19.41 -12.20
N ALA A 18 -22.88 -19.90 -12.44
CA ALA A 18 -21.94 -20.14 -11.37
C ALA A 18 -21.90 -18.86 -10.52
N PRO A 19 -21.86 -18.95 -9.18
CA PRO A 19 -21.49 -17.77 -8.41
C PRO A 19 -20.22 -17.24 -9.06
N GLU A 20 -20.16 -15.94 -9.36
CA GLU A 20 -18.93 -15.28 -9.79
C GLU A 20 -17.83 -15.87 -8.92
N ALA A 21 -16.86 -16.56 -9.55
CA ALA A 21 -15.77 -17.14 -8.81
C ALA A 21 -15.10 -15.97 -8.11
N GLN A 22 -15.41 -15.79 -6.82
CA GLN A 22 -14.61 -14.95 -5.94
C GLN A 22 -13.21 -15.48 -6.17
N ALA A 23 -12.34 -14.64 -6.72
CA ALA A 23 -10.95 -15.01 -6.91
C ALA A 23 -10.46 -15.50 -5.53
N GLN A 24 -10.17 -16.81 -5.46
CA GLN A 24 -9.85 -17.44 -4.19
C GLN A 24 -8.36 -17.19 -3.95
N VAL A 25 -7.99 -16.81 -2.73
CA VAL A 25 -6.60 -16.70 -2.33
C VAL A 25 -6.17 -18.05 -1.78
N ALA A 26 -5.04 -18.60 -2.25
CA ALA A 26 -4.48 -19.83 -1.68
C ALA A 26 -3.48 -19.45 -0.58
N ALA A 27 -3.99 -19.23 0.64
CA ALA A 27 -3.14 -19.08 1.82
C ALA A 27 -2.84 -20.44 2.45
N THR A 28 -1.58 -20.77 2.64
CA THR A 28 -1.15 -22.06 3.20
C THR A 28 -0.27 -21.85 4.44
N ASP A 29 -0.28 -22.83 5.36
CA ASP A 29 0.55 -22.86 6.59
C ASP A 29 0.39 -21.66 7.55
N LEU A 30 -0.81 -21.50 8.11
CA LEU A 30 -1.12 -20.45 9.08
C LEU A 30 -0.65 -20.79 10.51
N ASN A 31 0.25 -19.98 11.08
CA ASN A 31 0.67 -20.11 12.48
C ASN A 31 0.35 -18.85 13.30
N CYS A 32 -0.68 -18.95 14.13
CA CYS A 32 -1.16 -17.85 14.96
C CYS A 32 -0.63 -17.86 16.40
N THR A 33 0.15 -18.86 16.76
CA THR A 33 0.68 -19.02 18.13
C THR A 33 2.11 -18.51 18.30
N THR A 34 2.83 -18.29 17.20
CA THR A 34 4.15 -17.65 17.17
C THR A 34 4.00 -16.13 17.23
N ASN A 35 3.75 -15.61 18.42
CA ASN A 35 4.06 -14.22 18.79
C ASN A 35 5.24 -14.31 19.76
N SER A 36 6.45 -14.51 19.25
CA SER A 36 7.60 -14.73 20.12
C SER A 36 8.13 -13.44 20.74
N ARG A 37 7.74 -12.25 20.22
CA ARG A 37 8.36 -10.93 20.53
C ARG A 37 9.89 -11.00 20.61
N SER A 38 10.49 -11.97 19.91
CA SER A 38 11.90 -12.32 20.08
C SER A 38 12.78 -11.64 19.04
N GLY A 39 12.18 -11.01 18.02
CA GLY A 39 12.89 -10.39 16.91
C GLY A 39 13.80 -11.40 16.20
N ASP A 40 13.26 -12.57 15.84
CA ASP A 40 14.05 -13.59 15.14
C ASP A 40 13.95 -13.34 13.63
N PRO A 41 15.03 -12.92 12.94
CA PRO A 41 15.02 -12.77 11.49
C PRO A 41 14.77 -14.10 10.76
N ARG A 42 14.86 -15.23 11.46
CA ARG A 42 14.58 -16.59 10.97
C ARG A 42 13.25 -17.15 11.47
N ALA A 43 12.39 -16.32 12.06
CA ALA A 43 11.06 -16.72 12.47
C ALA A 43 10.29 -17.34 11.29
N ALA A 44 9.59 -18.44 11.56
CA ALA A 44 8.69 -19.05 10.58
C ALA A 44 7.57 -18.06 10.21
N PRO A 45 7.11 -18.04 8.96
CA PRO A 45 6.07 -17.12 8.53
C PRO A 45 4.74 -17.40 9.25
N ASN A 46 3.90 -16.38 9.35
CA ASN A 46 2.54 -16.54 9.86
C ASN A 46 1.59 -17.10 8.80
N GLY A 47 1.95 -16.98 7.52
CA GLY A 47 1.28 -17.66 6.41
C GLY A 47 2.00 -17.42 5.08
N HIS A 48 1.68 -18.25 4.10
CA HIS A 48 2.17 -18.17 2.73
C HIS A 48 1.01 -17.80 1.79
N ILE A 49 1.20 -16.85 0.87
CA ILE A 49 0.24 -16.43 -0.15
C ILE A 49 0.67 -16.96 -1.51
N SER A 50 -0.28 -17.53 -2.25
CA SER A 50 -0.19 -17.81 -3.68
C SER A 50 -1.41 -17.22 -4.39
N TRP A 51 -1.18 -16.27 -5.31
CA TRP A 51 -2.25 -15.49 -5.95
C TRP A 51 -1.95 -15.12 -7.42
N PRO A 52 -2.96 -15.16 -8.32
CA PRO A 52 -4.30 -15.76 -8.14
C PRO A 52 -4.23 -17.27 -7.84
N ALA A 53 -5.29 -17.86 -7.25
CA ALA A 53 -5.28 -19.32 -6.99
C ALA A 53 -5.17 -20.16 -8.28
N ASP A 54 -5.73 -19.67 -9.38
CA ASP A 54 -5.57 -20.26 -10.70
C ASP A 54 -4.43 -19.52 -11.42
N ASP A 55 -3.32 -20.22 -11.67
CA ASP A 55 -2.11 -19.67 -12.32
C ASP A 55 -1.45 -18.52 -11.51
N PRO A 56 -0.89 -18.83 -10.32
CA PRO A 56 -0.35 -17.82 -9.44
C PRO A 56 0.83 -17.12 -10.08
N VAL A 57 0.77 -15.79 -10.10
CA VAL A 57 1.88 -14.93 -10.50
C VAL A 57 2.59 -14.34 -9.30
N TRP A 58 1.94 -14.28 -8.13
CA TRP A 58 2.52 -13.84 -6.87
C TRP A 58 2.63 -14.99 -5.89
N GLU A 59 3.80 -15.16 -5.30
CA GLU A 59 4.04 -16.09 -4.20
C GLU A 59 4.92 -15.42 -3.15
N PHE A 60 4.49 -15.40 -1.89
CA PHE A 60 5.27 -14.77 -0.82
C PHE A 60 4.79 -15.18 0.58
N ASP A 61 5.65 -15.01 1.56
CA ASP A 61 5.32 -15.20 2.96
C ASP A 61 4.95 -13.88 3.64
N PHE A 62 4.06 -13.92 4.64
CA PHE A 62 3.78 -12.78 5.50
C PHE A 62 4.02 -13.09 6.98
N LEU A 63 4.45 -12.06 7.71
CA LEU A 63 4.70 -12.09 9.13
C LEU A 63 3.95 -10.96 9.82
N ARG A 64 3.34 -11.31 10.96
CA ARG A 64 2.67 -10.38 11.86
C ARG A 64 3.72 -9.64 12.70
N PRO A 65 3.40 -8.44 13.20
CA PRO A 65 4.38 -7.64 13.93
C PRO A 65 4.97 -8.32 15.17
N GLY A 66 4.21 -9.17 15.87
CA GLY A 66 4.71 -9.92 17.04
C GLY A 66 5.70 -11.07 16.70
N ASN A 67 5.89 -11.35 15.41
CA ASN A 67 6.74 -12.41 14.88
C ASN A 67 7.80 -11.89 13.89
N SER A 68 7.86 -10.57 13.69
CA SER A 68 8.66 -9.97 12.64
C SER A 68 10.14 -9.83 13.03
N THR A 69 10.93 -9.23 12.13
CA THR A 69 12.41 -9.23 12.19
C THR A 69 13.00 -8.59 13.45
N THR A 70 12.32 -7.65 14.11
CA THR A 70 12.82 -6.93 15.30
C THR A 70 11.95 -7.17 16.52
N GLN A 71 12.50 -7.03 17.73
CA GLN A 71 11.71 -7.17 18.97
C GLN A 71 10.64 -6.08 19.09
N ASP A 72 10.92 -4.91 18.54
CA ASP A 72 10.01 -3.77 18.57
C ASP A 72 8.96 -3.78 17.43
N GLY A 73 8.96 -4.84 16.61
CA GLY A 73 8.04 -5.03 15.50
C GLY A 73 8.39 -4.17 14.28
N THR A 74 8.03 -4.68 13.10
CA THR A 74 8.32 -4.05 11.80
C THR A 74 7.06 -3.86 10.95
N GLY A 75 5.90 -3.82 11.60
CA GLY A 75 4.59 -3.84 10.95
C GLY A 75 4.28 -5.20 10.31
N LEU A 76 3.45 -5.18 9.27
CA LEU A 76 3.18 -6.34 8.41
C LEU A 76 4.37 -6.54 7.47
N GLU A 77 5.16 -7.58 7.75
CA GLU A 77 6.35 -7.91 6.98
C GLU A 77 6.02 -8.95 5.89
N ILE A 78 6.56 -8.76 4.70
CA ILE A 78 6.54 -9.74 3.62
C ILE A 78 7.95 -10.29 3.37
N ARG A 79 8.04 -11.55 2.98
CA ARG A 79 9.32 -12.22 2.68
C ARG A 79 9.21 -13.06 1.42
N ASP A 80 10.36 -13.24 0.78
CA ASP A 80 10.50 -14.16 -0.35
C ASP A 80 9.43 -13.87 -1.42
N VAL A 81 9.40 -12.62 -1.88
CA VAL A 81 8.37 -12.11 -2.79
C VAL A 81 8.71 -12.46 -4.22
N TYR A 82 7.98 -13.42 -4.78
CA TYR A 82 8.12 -13.84 -6.16
C TYR A 82 7.02 -13.22 -7.04
N TYR A 83 7.43 -12.77 -8.23
CA TYR A 83 6.53 -12.40 -9.32
C TYR A 83 6.87 -13.21 -10.57
N ASP A 84 5.90 -13.93 -11.12
CA ASP A 84 6.06 -14.81 -12.29
C ASP A 84 7.24 -15.79 -12.11
N GLY A 85 7.30 -16.41 -10.92
CA GLY A 85 8.34 -17.36 -10.52
C GLY A 85 9.73 -16.77 -10.29
N ARG A 86 9.88 -15.44 -10.26
CA ARG A 86 11.16 -14.74 -10.11
C ARG A 86 11.18 -13.95 -8.81
N LEU A 87 12.28 -14.07 -8.05
CA LEU A 87 12.41 -13.32 -6.80
C LEU A 87 12.53 -11.82 -7.12
N VAL A 88 11.71 -11.02 -6.46
CA VAL A 88 11.67 -9.56 -6.59
C VAL A 88 12.24 -8.90 -5.35
N MET A 89 11.86 -9.39 -4.17
CA MET A 89 12.22 -8.79 -2.90
C MET A 89 12.35 -9.89 -1.87
N LYS A 90 13.49 -9.93 -1.17
CA LYS A 90 13.72 -10.88 -0.08
C LYS A 90 12.90 -10.53 1.14
N LYS A 91 12.77 -9.23 1.44
CA LYS A 91 12.03 -8.72 2.59
C LYS A 91 11.55 -7.29 2.37
N GLY A 92 10.30 -7.04 2.75
CA GLY A 92 9.73 -5.69 2.83
C GLY A 92 9.05 -5.48 4.18
N ASN A 93 9.40 -4.41 4.89
CA ASN A 93 8.81 -4.06 6.19
C ASN A 93 9.03 -2.58 6.55
N VAL A 94 8.55 -2.15 7.72
CA VAL A 94 8.76 -0.80 8.28
C VAL A 94 9.34 -0.94 9.69
N PRO A 95 10.67 -0.97 9.88
CA PRO A 95 11.26 -1.11 11.22
C PRO A 95 11.24 0.19 12.03
N VAL A 96 11.26 1.36 11.37
CA VAL A 96 11.29 2.67 12.03
C VAL A 96 9.98 3.40 11.81
N LEU A 97 9.36 3.83 12.91
CA LEU A 97 8.23 4.75 12.89
C LEU A 97 8.40 5.81 13.98
N ASN A 98 8.47 7.06 13.52
CA ASN A 98 8.82 8.20 14.35
C ASN A 98 7.76 9.29 14.25
N VAL A 99 7.52 9.97 15.37
CA VAL A 99 6.54 11.06 15.46
C VAL A 99 7.16 12.29 16.11
N GLU A 100 7.02 13.43 15.46
CA GLU A 100 7.44 14.72 16.00
C GLU A 100 6.25 15.67 16.13
N TYR A 101 6.04 16.21 17.34
CA TYR A 101 5.06 17.27 17.56
C TYR A 101 5.66 18.66 17.29
N ASP A 102 4.83 19.57 16.79
CA ASP A 102 5.26 20.92 16.48
C ASP A 102 5.77 21.69 17.71
N PRO A 103 6.73 22.61 17.53
CA PRO A 103 7.15 23.52 18.59
C PRO A 103 5.96 24.25 19.22
N GLY A 104 5.83 24.19 20.54
CA GLY A 104 4.72 24.80 21.26
C GLY A 104 3.48 23.90 21.43
N ALA A 105 3.56 22.62 21.08
CA ALA A 105 2.53 21.59 21.31
C ALA A 105 2.32 21.23 22.81
N GLY A 106 2.47 22.18 23.73
CA GLY A 106 2.11 22.00 25.15
C GLY A 106 2.95 20.96 25.91
N GLY A 107 4.17 20.68 25.46
CA GLY A 107 5.06 19.68 26.05
C GLY A 107 4.97 18.30 25.42
N CYS A 108 4.13 18.11 24.40
CA CYS A 108 4.18 16.94 23.53
C CYS A 108 5.51 17.02 22.75
N GLY A 109 6.40 16.08 23.03
CA GLY A 109 7.76 16.04 22.49
C GLY A 109 7.81 15.26 21.19
N CYS A 110 8.62 14.21 21.16
CA CYS A 110 8.72 13.29 20.04
C CYS A 110 8.66 11.85 20.56
N PHE A 111 8.28 10.92 19.69
CA PHE A 111 8.11 9.52 20.03
C PHE A 111 8.71 8.62 18.97
N ARG A 112 9.23 7.48 19.43
CA ARG A 112 9.54 6.30 18.63
C ARG A 112 8.38 5.33 18.87
N ASP A 113 7.59 5.08 17.84
CA ASP A 113 6.39 4.28 17.95
C ASP A 113 6.66 2.86 17.48
N TRP A 114 6.78 1.95 18.44
CA TRP A 114 7.03 0.54 18.19
C TRP A 114 5.80 -0.15 17.59
N GLN A 115 6.03 -1.02 16.63
CA GLN A 115 4.97 -1.59 15.82
C GLN A 115 4.59 -3.02 16.23
N TYR A 116 5.06 -3.52 17.37
CA TYR A 116 4.76 -4.88 17.84
C TYR A 116 3.33 -5.12 18.36
N ASP A 117 2.57 -4.06 18.65
CA ASP A 117 1.25 -4.19 19.27
C ASP A 117 0.14 -4.13 18.22
N GLU A 118 -0.48 -5.28 17.96
CA GLU A 118 -1.57 -5.41 16.99
C GLU A 118 -2.87 -4.85 17.56
N SER A 119 -3.66 -4.23 16.69
CA SER A 119 -4.96 -3.65 17.03
C SER A 119 -6.05 -4.29 16.19
N SER A 120 -7.16 -4.64 16.84
CA SER A 120 -8.29 -5.25 16.14
C SER A 120 -8.95 -4.28 15.15
N PHE A 121 -9.43 -4.78 14.02
CA PHE A 121 -10.24 -4.06 13.03
C PHE A 121 -11.38 -4.94 12.50
N ILE A 122 -12.28 -4.43 11.67
CA ILE A 122 -13.38 -5.23 11.13
C ILE A 122 -12.91 -5.91 9.83
N ALA A 123 -13.15 -7.20 9.71
CA ALA A 123 -12.90 -7.99 8.50
C ALA A 123 -14.00 -9.07 8.40
N ASP A 124 -14.57 -9.27 7.20
CA ASP A 124 -15.74 -10.12 6.96
C ASP A 124 -15.37 -11.47 6.32
N GLY A 125 -14.22 -12.04 6.67
CA GLY A 125 -13.75 -13.26 6.04
C GLY A 125 -14.15 -14.55 6.75
N VAL A 126 -14.31 -15.63 5.99
CA VAL A 126 -14.40 -16.99 6.54
C VAL A 126 -13.04 -17.37 7.15
N ASP A 127 -12.94 -17.39 8.48
CA ASP A 127 -12.40 -18.54 9.23
C ASP A 127 -12.90 -18.53 10.70
N PRO A 128 -13.69 -19.53 11.11
CA PRO A 128 -14.28 -19.62 12.44
C PRO A 128 -13.29 -20.14 13.49
N GLN A 129 -13.02 -19.30 14.50
CA GLN A 129 -12.43 -19.69 15.80
C GLN A 129 -10.91 -19.97 15.76
N ASN A 130 -10.11 -18.91 16.02
CA ASN A 130 -8.66 -18.90 16.36
C ASN A 130 -7.65 -18.54 15.25
N THR A 131 -8.05 -17.90 14.14
CA THR A 131 -7.09 -17.50 13.11
C THR A 131 -6.64 -16.04 13.21
N CYS A 132 -5.43 -15.81 12.73
CA CYS A 132 -4.73 -14.54 12.56
C CYS A 132 -4.74 -14.12 11.07
N PHE A 133 -5.65 -14.72 10.29
CA PHE A 133 -5.81 -14.54 8.86
C PHE A 133 -7.30 -14.54 8.53
N ALA A 134 -7.73 -13.60 7.68
CA ALA A 134 -9.12 -13.47 7.22
C ALA A 134 -9.17 -13.21 5.71
N GLN A 135 -9.74 -14.12 4.93
CA GLN A 135 -10.05 -13.87 3.51
C GLN A 135 -11.32 -13.03 3.41
N SER A 136 -11.16 -11.73 3.26
CA SER A 136 -12.25 -10.77 3.35
C SER A 136 -12.77 -10.40 1.96
N THR A 137 -14.04 -10.00 1.91
CA THR A 137 -14.62 -9.46 0.69
C THR A 137 -14.03 -8.06 0.45
N PRO A 138 -13.71 -7.70 -0.80
CA PRO A 138 -13.30 -6.34 -1.16
C PRO A 138 -14.22 -5.24 -0.60
N GLY A 139 -13.65 -4.33 0.19
CA GLY A 139 -14.34 -3.18 0.77
C GLY A 139 -15.11 -3.46 2.07
N ASP A 140 -15.14 -4.70 2.53
CA ASP A 140 -15.76 -5.06 3.81
C ASP A 140 -14.78 -4.99 5.00
N VAL A 141 -13.46 -5.01 4.73
CA VAL A 141 -12.44 -4.64 5.70
C VAL A 141 -12.60 -3.17 6.10
N GLN A 142 -12.69 -2.90 7.40
CA GLN A 142 -12.76 -1.53 7.94
C GLN A 142 -11.75 -1.35 9.07
N THR A 143 -10.72 -0.58 8.77
CA THR A 143 -9.72 -0.09 9.71
C THR A 143 -10.17 1.21 10.39
N THR A 144 -9.43 1.67 11.41
CA THR A 144 -9.69 2.99 12.02
C THR A 144 -9.77 4.08 10.96
N CYS A 145 -8.87 4.03 9.97
CA CYS A 145 -8.83 5.03 8.92
C CYS A 145 -10.05 5.03 7.99
N GLU A 146 -10.57 3.86 7.63
CA GLU A 146 -11.79 3.77 6.81
C GLU A 146 -13.06 4.06 7.62
N TYR A 147 -13.08 3.70 8.91
CA TYR A 147 -14.27 3.85 9.74
C TYR A 147 -14.56 5.32 10.11
N VAL A 148 -13.53 6.12 10.42
CA VAL A 148 -13.71 7.53 10.82
C VAL A 148 -14.18 8.42 9.67
N ASN A 149 -14.04 7.93 8.44
CA ASN A 149 -14.45 8.62 7.22
C ASN A 149 -15.98 8.52 6.92
N ARG A 150 -16.79 7.93 7.82
CA ARG A 150 -18.26 7.80 7.65
C ARG A 150 -19.04 9.08 8.01
N PRO A 151 -19.97 9.57 7.16
CA PRO A 151 -20.76 10.79 7.33
C PRO A 151 -21.87 10.68 8.38
N THR A 152 -22.19 9.49 8.88
CA THR A 152 -23.12 9.31 10.01
C THR A 152 -22.47 9.59 11.37
N CYS A 153 -21.16 9.84 11.37
CA CYS A 153 -20.45 10.27 12.55
C CYS A 153 -20.63 11.75 12.80
N ASP A 154 -21.45 12.08 13.81
CA ASP A 154 -21.56 13.44 14.31
C ASP A 154 -20.24 13.82 15.02
N PRO A 155 -19.47 14.79 14.49
CA PRO A 155 -18.19 15.20 15.07
C PRO A 155 -18.32 15.86 16.45
N ARG A 156 -19.55 16.06 16.96
CA ARG A 156 -19.87 16.63 18.27
C ARG A 156 -20.23 15.62 19.36
N VAL A 157 -20.17 14.31 19.10
CA VAL A 157 -20.41 13.30 20.14
C VAL A 157 -19.14 13.12 20.98
N THR A 158 -18.96 14.03 21.94
CA THR A 158 -18.01 13.91 23.04
C THR A 158 -18.75 13.42 24.28
N ASN A 159 -18.67 12.13 24.60
CA ASN A 159 -19.09 11.65 25.93
C ASN A 159 -18.10 10.61 26.48
N PRO A 160 -17.45 10.88 27.63
CA PRO A 160 -16.53 9.94 28.27
C PRO A 160 -17.21 8.69 28.87
N ASN A 161 -18.52 8.46 28.69
CA ASN A 161 -19.23 7.29 29.23
C ASN A 161 -20.50 6.84 28.46
N ALA A 162 -20.61 7.02 27.13
CA ALA A 162 -21.78 6.53 26.39
C ALA A 162 -21.44 5.79 25.09
N SER A 163 -22.06 4.61 24.95
CA SER A 163 -22.18 3.77 23.75
C SER A 163 -22.85 4.51 22.58
N GLY A 164 -22.17 4.56 21.44
CA GLY A 164 -22.60 5.22 20.20
C GLY A 164 -21.40 5.78 19.46
N TYR A 165 -20.60 4.90 18.86
CA TYR A 165 -19.19 5.14 18.54
C TYR A 165 -18.94 5.68 17.14
N CYS A 166 -18.32 6.86 17.13
CA CYS A 166 -17.62 7.44 15.99
C CYS A 166 -16.26 7.89 16.48
N GLY A 167 -15.21 7.20 16.01
CA GLY A 167 -13.95 7.09 16.72
C GLY A 167 -14.02 6.03 17.83
N GLU A 168 -12.96 5.22 17.91
CA GLU A 168 -12.70 4.10 18.82
C GLU A 168 -13.82 3.67 19.77
N SER A 169 -14.32 2.44 19.59
CA SER A 169 -14.79 1.71 20.77
C SER A 169 -13.57 1.53 21.69
N PRO A 170 -13.58 2.04 22.94
CA PRO A 170 -12.54 1.74 23.94
C PRO A 170 -12.58 0.27 24.39
N TYR A 171 -13.38 -0.57 23.74
CA TYR A 171 -13.48 -2.00 23.95
C TYR A 171 -13.26 -2.74 22.63
N PRO A 172 -12.02 -3.19 22.32
CA PRO A 172 -11.73 -4.13 21.24
C PRO A 172 -12.33 -5.53 21.46
N GLN A 173 -12.84 -5.82 22.66
CA GLN A 173 -13.06 -7.20 23.10
C GLN A 173 -14.33 -7.89 22.59
N ASN A 174 -15.19 -7.26 21.78
CA ASN A 174 -16.45 -7.93 21.41
C ASN A 174 -16.71 -8.24 19.95
N PHE A 175 -16.04 -7.66 18.92
CA PHE A 175 -16.30 -8.04 17.51
C PHE A 175 -15.16 -7.79 16.49
N GLY A 176 -13.91 -7.53 16.90
CA GLY A 176 -12.81 -7.20 15.97
C GLY A 176 -11.90 -8.39 15.62
N PHE A 177 -11.36 -8.39 14.41
CA PHE A 177 -10.33 -9.31 13.91
C PHE A 177 -8.93 -8.73 14.18
N GLU A 178 -8.02 -9.55 14.72
CA GLU A 178 -6.62 -9.22 14.95
C GLU A 178 -5.76 -10.20 14.15
N GLY A 179 -5.04 -9.71 13.15
CA GLY A 179 -4.39 -10.54 12.14
C GLY A 179 -4.30 -9.84 10.80
N VAL A 180 -4.00 -10.60 9.75
CA VAL A 180 -3.91 -10.09 8.38
C VAL A 180 -5.20 -10.39 7.63
N ALA A 181 -5.90 -9.36 7.18
CA ALA A 181 -7.03 -9.51 6.27
C ALA A 181 -6.53 -9.45 4.83
N VAL A 182 -7.10 -10.26 3.95
CA VAL A 182 -6.73 -10.28 2.53
C VAL A 182 -7.96 -10.10 1.68
N GLU A 183 -7.94 -9.08 0.83
CA GLU A 183 -9.00 -8.71 -0.09
C GLU A 183 -8.52 -8.96 -1.52
N ASP A 184 -9.28 -9.74 -2.29
CA ASP A 184 -8.98 -10.03 -3.70
C ASP A 184 -9.96 -9.28 -4.62
N TYR A 185 -9.47 -8.23 -5.27
CA TYR A 185 -10.23 -7.41 -6.20
C TYR A 185 -10.22 -7.98 -7.63
N GLY A 186 -9.51 -9.09 -7.87
CA GLY A 186 -9.37 -9.80 -9.14
C GLY A 186 -8.17 -9.36 -9.97
N ASP A 187 -7.84 -8.06 -9.99
CA ASP A 187 -6.64 -7.49 -10.61
C ASP A 187 -5.63 -6.93 -9.59
N GLU A 188 -6.02 -6.92 -8.32
CA GLU A 188 -5.29 -6.40 -7.18
C GLU A 188 -5.57 -7.26 -5.94
N LEU A 189 -4.52 -7.67 -5.25
CA LEU A 189 -4.57 -8.33 -3.95
C LEU A 189 -4.11 -7.35 -2.88
N VAL A 190 -4.90 -7.20 -1.82
CA VAL A 190 -4.60 -6.27 -0.73
C VAL A 190 -4.50 -7.03 0.58
N LEU A 191 -3.34 -6.99 1.23
CA LEU A 191 -3.14 -7.46 2.60
C LEU A 191 -3.25 -6.26 3.54
N THR A 192 -4.11 -6.34 4.55
CA THR A 192 -4.34 -5.26 5.53
C THR A 192 -4.03 -5.74 6.95
N MET A 193 -3.29 -4.92 7.70
CA MET A 193 -3.00 -5.08 9.13
C MET A 193 -3.15 -3.74 9.86
N HIS A 194 -3.38 -3.80 11.16
CA HIS A 194 -3.51 -2.63 12.03
C HIS A 194 -2.67 -2.80 13.31
N THR A 195 -1.84 -1.80 13.61
CA THR A 195 -1.04 -1.73 14.85
C THR A 195 -1.36 -0.47 15.65
N SER A 196 -0.91 -0.44 16.89
CA SER A 196 -1.08 0.72 17.77
C SER A 196 0.16 1.04 18.58
N ALA A 197 0.42 2.33 18.77
CA ALA A 197 1.36 2.83 19.77
C ALA A 197 0.67 3.90 20.62
N GLY A 198 0.30 3.54 21.85
CA GLY A 198 -0.44 4.42 22.74
C GLY A 198 -1.76 4.90 22.12
N TRP A 199 -1.85 6.19 21.82
CA TRP A 199 -3.04 6.81 21.21
C TRP A 199 -3.12 6.61 19.69
N TYR A 200 -2.03 6.22 19.05
CA TYR A 200 -1.98 6.10 17.60
C TYR A 200 -2.46 4.74 17.10
N ARG A 201 -2.98 4.77 15.88
CA ARG A 201 -3.54 3.66 15.12
C ARG A 201 -2.93 3.72 13.73
N TYR A 202 -2.17 2.69 13.39
CA TYR A 202 -1.48 2.64 12.10
C TYR A 202 -2.06 1.53 11.25
N ARG A 203 -2.41 1.88 10.03
CA ARG A 203 -2.79 0.90 9.02
C ARG A 203 -1.60 0.68 8.12
N MET A 204 -1.28 -0.59 7.88
CA MET A 204 -0.31 -0.98 6.88
C MET A 204 -1.00 -1.89 5.88
N LYS A 205 -0.85 -1.58 4.59
CA LYS A 205 -1.30 -2.45 3.51
C LYS A 205 -0.18 -2.79 2.55
N TRP A 206 -0.25 -3.99 2.00
CA TRP A 206 0.52 -4.38 0.82
C TRP A 206 -0.44 -4.68 -0.31
N HIS A 207 -0.30 -3.94 -1.39
CA HIS A 207 -1.07 -4.12 -2.61
C HIS A 207 -0.18 -4.82 -3.65
N PHE A 208 -0.68 -5.87 -4.29
CA PHE A 208 -0.01 -6.60 -5.37
C PHE A 208 -0.92 -6.64 -6.59
N TYR A 209 -0.41 -6.24 -7.74
CA TYR A 209 -1.20 -6.14 -8.98
C TYR A 209 -0.80 -7.22 -9.98
N LEU A 210 -1.73 -7.68 -10.81
CA LEU A 210 -1.44 -8.67 -11.85
C LEU A 210 -0.39 -8.22 -12.89
N ASP A 211 -0.12 -6.92 -13.00
CA ASP A 211 0.88 -6.36 -13.90
C ASP A 211 2.30 -6.32 -13.29
N GLY A 212 2.46 -6.78 -12.04
CA GLY A 212 3.74 -6.82 -11.34
C GLY A 212 3.98 -5.61 -10.44
N ARG A 213 3.06 -4.63 -10.36
CA ARG A 213 3.21 -3.54 -9.40
C ARG A 213 3.03 -4.02 -7.96
N ILE A 214 3.74 -3.37 -7.05
CA ILE A 214 3.57 -3.50 -5.61
C ILE A 214 3.35 -2.09 -5.06
N TRP A 215 2.34 -1.90 -4.22
CA TRP A 215 2.16 -0.64 -3.49
C TRP A 215 2.14 -0.93 -1.98
N PRO A 216 3.27 -0.72 -1.29
CA PRO A 216 3.29 -0.57 0.16
C PRO A 216 2.56 0.71 0.55
N GLU A 217 1.51 0.58 1.36
CA GLU A 217 0.70 1.67 1.88
C GLU A 217 0.84 1.76 3.40
N TYR A 218 1.06 2.97 3.91
CA TYR A 218 0.97 3.26 5.33
C TYR A 218 -0.07 4.35 5.57
N SER A 219 -0.78 4.29 6.68
CA SER A 219 -1.72 5.35 7.06
C SER A 219 -1.76 5.57 8.55
N PHE A 220 -1.98 6.83 8.92
CA PHE A 220 -1.90 7.29 10.29
C PHE A 220 -3.27 7.74 10.76
N ALA A 221 -3.67 7.31 11.95
CA ALA A 221 -4.82 7.82 12.67
C ALA A 221 -4.51 7.85 14.17
N ALA A 222 -5.36 8.50 14.96
CA ALA A 222 -5.21 8.49 16.40
C ALA A 222 -6.54 8.63 17.12
N GLY A 223 -6.61 8.08 18.33
CA GLY A 223 -7.61 8.47 19.32
C GLY A 223 -7.42 9.92 19.79
N ARG A 224 -8.50 10.56 20.26
CA ARG A 224 -8.43 11.88 20.91
C ARG A 224 -7.58 11.82 22.18
N ALA A 225 -6.51 12.60 22.19
CA ALA A 225 -5.64 12.81 23.34
C ALA A 225 -5.05 14.22 23.29
N THR A 226 -4.52 14.70 24.42
CA THR A 226 -3.95 16.04 24.52
C THR A 226 -2.87 16.31 23.46
N CYS A 227 -2.05 15.30 23.16
CA CYS A 227 -1.00 15.42 22.16
C CYS A 227 -1.51 15.21 20.74
N THR A 228 -2.32 14.19 20.46
CA THR A 228 -2.82 13.91 19.10
C THR A 228 -3.65 15.05 18.52
N GLU A 229 -4.25 15.92 19.34
CA GLU A 229 -4.92 17.15 18.91
C GLU A 229 -3.97 18.31 18.55
N LYS A 230 -2.64 18.14 18.67
CA LYS A 230 -1.63 19.13 18.27
C LYS A 230 -1.12 18.83 16.87
N GLY A 231 -0.53 19.83 16.21
CA GLY A 231 0.15 19.62 14.94
C GLY A 231 1.34 18.67 15.14
N HIS A 232 1.46 17.67 14.28
CA HIS A 232 2.53 16.68 14.32
C HIS A 232 2.73 16.03 12.96
N ARG A 233 3.90 15.41 12.81
CA ARG A 233 4.31 14.68 11.61
C ARG A 233 4.72 13.26 11.96
N HIS A 234 4.36 12.34 11.08
CA HIS A 234 4.75 10.94 11.16
C HIS A 234 5.77 10.64 10.07
N HIS A 235 6.78 9.83 10.41
CA HIS A 235 7.79 9.35 9.48
C HIS A 235 7.94 7.84 9.63
N ALA A 236 7.45 7.10 8.64
CA ALA A 236 7.61 5.65 8.54
C ALA A 236 8.73 5.35 7.54
N TYR A 237 9.71 4.53 7.90
CA TYR A 237 10.77 4.15 6.99
C TYR A 237 10.59 2.69 6.57
N TRP A 238 10.23 2.52 5.30
CA TRP A 238 10.23 1.23 4.64
C TRP A 238 11.66 0.77 4.44
N ARG A 239 11.92 -0.52 4.68
CA ARG A 239 13.17 -1.21 4.36
C ARG A 239 12.84 -2.28 3.33
N PHE A 240 13.40 -2.13 2.14
CA PHE A 240 13.26 -3.05 1.02
C PHE A 240 14.60 -3.74 0.77
N ASP A 241 14.61 -5.04 1.02
CA ASP A 241 15.71 -5.95 0.75
C ASP A 241 15.47 -6.55 -0.64
N PHE A 242 16.03 -5.91 -1.67
CA PHE A 242 15.85 -6.34 -3.06
C PHE A 242 16.89 -7.42 -3.36
N ASP A 243 16.41 -8.61 -3.74
CA ASP A 243 17.24 -9.73 -4.21
C ASP A 243 16.74 -10.11 -5.60
N LEU A 244 16.83 -9.18 -6.56
CA LEU A 244 16.23 -9.38 -7.86
C LEU A 244 16.82 -10.65 -8.52
N GLU A 245 15.94 -11.47 -9.09
CA GLU A 245 16.27 -12.74 -9.75
C GLU A 245 16.95 -13.79 -8.86
N GLY A 246 17.00 -13.58 -7.54
CA GLY A 246 17.74 -14.46 -6.63
C GLY A 246 19.25 -14.27 -6.70
N THR A 247 19.72 -13.12 -7.20
CA THR A 247 21.13 -12.75 -7.30
C THR A 247 21.41 -11.47 -6.52
N PRO A 248 21.45 -11.51 -5.17
CA PRO A 248 21.60 -10.32 -4.33
C PRO A 248 22.82 -9.44 -4.71
N ASN A 249 23.91 -10.07 -5.13
CA ASN A 249 25.21 -9.42 -5.33
C ASN A 249 25.42 -8.84 -6.74
N ASN A 250 24.36 -8.42 -7.45
CA ASN A 250 24.50 -7.83 -8.78
C ASN A 250 23.55 -6.64 -9.03
N ASP A 251 22.84 -6.18 -8.00
CA ASP A 251 21.86 -5.12 -8.16
C ASP A 251 22.51 -3.74 -8.31
N ILE A 252 21.95 -2.93 -9.22
CA ILE A 252 22.40 -1.58 -9.51
C ILE A 252 21.30 -0.61 -9.13
N VAL A 253 21.61 0.30 -8.20
CA VAL A 253 20.69 1.35 -7.77
C VAL A 253 20.99 2.65 -8.51
N ARG A 254 19.94 3.33 -8.99
CA ARG A 254 20.04 4.65 -9.62
C ARG A 254 18.99 5.62 -9.11
N GLU A 255 19.36 6.89 -9.07
CA GLU A 255 18.43 8.01 -8.93
C GLU A 255 18.15 8.62 -10.30
N HIS A 256 16.90 8.99 -10.53
CA HIS A 256 16.42 9.62 -11.74
C HIS A 256 15.62 10.87 -11.41
N ASN A 257 15.52 11.76 -12.40
CA ASN A 257 14.59 12.88 -12.39
C ASN A 257 14.02 13.07 -13.81
N ALA A 258 13.26 14.15 -14.04
CA ALA A 258 12.68 14.47 -15.34
C ALA A 258 13.72 14.61 -16.50
N ALA A 259 15.01 14.82 -16.19
CA ALA A 259 16.08 14.91 -17.18
C ALA A 259 16.79 13.58 -17.47
N GLY A 260 16.45 12.49 -16.74
CA GLY A 260 17.05 11.16 -16.88
C GLY A 260 17.81 10.72 -15.62
N VAL A 261 18.83 9.87 -15.81
CA VAL A 261 19.66 9.37 -14.70
C VAL A 261 20.43 10.52 -14.06
N VAL A 262 20.23 10.70 -12.76
CA VAL A 262 20.94 11.67 -11.92
C VAL A 262 22.23 11.04 -11.40
N MET A 263 22.15 9.81 -10.90
CA MET A 263 23.25 9.12 -10.25
C MET A 263 23.08 7.61 -10.31
N GLN A 264 24.19 6.89 -10.48
CA GLN A 264 24.29 5.48 -10.10
C GLN A 264 25.08 5.40 -8.79
N PHE A 265 24.62 4.58 -7.86
CA PHE A 265 25.25 4.39 -6.57
C PHE A 265 26.29 3.27 -6.65
N ASP A 266 27.54 3.59 -6.28
CA ASP A 266 28.62 2.61 -6.13
C ASP A 266 29.01 2.42 -4.65
N ARG A 267 28.49 3.29 -3.77
CA ARG A 267 28.68 3.28 -2.32
C ARG A 267 27.38 3.64 -1.64
N GLU A 268 27.33 3.34 -0.36
CA GLU A 268 26.22 3.73 0.49
C GLU A 268 25.95 5.23 0.44
N ALA A 269 24.67 5.59 0.42
CA ALA A 269 24.25 6.98 0.22
C ALA A 269 22.90 7.25 0.89
N ASP A 270 22.76 8.47 1.40
CA ASP A 270 21.50 9.05 1.81
C ASP A 270 21.07 10.11 0.80
N ARG A 271 19.77 10.13 0.48
CA ARG A 271 19.19 10.97 -0.57
C ARG A 271 17.96 11.70 -0.08
N THR A 272 17.71 12.84 -0.73
CA THR A 272 16.54 13.67 -0.48
C THR A 272 15.80 13.90 -1.78
N TRP A 273 14.49 14.15 -1.70
CA TRP A 273 13.64 14.49 -2.84
C TRP A 273 14.08 15.78 -3.56
N GLY A 274 14.83 16.64 -2.86
CA GLY A 274 15.18 17.97 -3.35
C GLY A 274 13.93 18.81 -3.60
N ASN A 275 13.74 19.26 -4.84
CA ASN A 275 12.53 19.94 -5.27
C ASN A 275 11.54 18.92 -5.86
N PRO A 276 10.34 18.72 -5.27
CA PRO A 276 9.36 17.75 -5.76
C PRO A 276 8.99 17.90 -7.24
N ALA A 277 9.08 19.12 -7.79
CA ALA A 277 8.79 19.38 -9.20
C ALA A 277 9.78 18.72 -10.17
N ASP A 278 10.94 18.25 -9.68
CA ASP A 278 11.95 17.59 -10.50
C ASP A 278 11.59 16.13 -10.83
N GLY A 279 10.57 15.57 -10.16
CA GLY A 279 10.07 14.22 -10.42
C GLY A 279 11.10 13.13 -10.07
N VAL A 280 11.69 13.23 -8.87
CA VAL A 280 12.71 12.28 -8.40
C VAL A 280 12.11 10.91 -8.12
N TYR A 281 12.78 9.86 -8.61
CA TYR A 281 12.46 8.46 -8.31
C TYR A 281 13.75 7.62 -8.36
N TRP A 282 13.70 6.40 -7.82
CA TRP A 282 14.84 5.48 -7.87
C TRP A 282 14.53 4.22 -8.65
N THR A 283 15.57 3.53 -9.09
CA THR A 283 15.44 2.21 -9.70
C THR A 283 16.45 1.26 -9.10
N VAL A 284 16.03 0.01 -8.87
CA VAL A 284 16.90 -1.13 -8.60
C VAL A 284 16.85 -2.04 -9.82
N GLU A 285 18.01 -2.45 -10.31
CA GLU A 285 18.17 -3.24 -11.52
C GLU A 285 19.09 -4.43 -11.27
N ASP A 286 18.65 -5.64 -11.63
CA ASP A 286 19.54 -6.79 -11.75
C ASP A 286 20.46 -6.62 -12.99
N ALA A 287 21.78 -6.55 -12.75
CA ALA A 287 22.75 -6.25 -13.81
C ALA A 287 22.80 -7.29 -14.93
N GLN A 288 22.42 -8.54 -14.67
CA GLN A 288 22.56 -9.65 -15.60
C GLN A 288 21.35 -9.80 -16.53
N THR A 289 20.15 -9.77 -15.95
CA THR A 289 18.86 -9.96 -16.63
C THR A 289 18.29 -8.66 -17.14
N ARG A 290 18.75 -7.51 -16.63
CA ARG A 290 18.30 -6.17 -17.01
C ARG A 290 16.82 -5.97 -16.67
N LYS A 291 16.40 -6.47 -15.52
CA LYS A 291 15.05 -6.36 -14.98
C LYS A 291 15.12 -5.82 -13.57
N GLY A 292 14.05 -5.19 -13.10
CA GLY A 292 14.03 -4.66 -11.74
C GLY A 292 12.80 -3.83 -11.47
N TYR A 293 12.91 -2.88 -10.54
CA TYR A 293 11.80 -2.07 -10.08
C TYR A 293 12.17 -0.59 -10.00
N GLY A 294 11.21 0.27 -10.33
CA GLY A 294 11.24 1.68 -10.01
C GLY A 294 10.48 1.96 -8.71
N ILE A 295 10.98 2.86 -7.89
CA ILE A 295 10.44 3.26 -6.59
C ILE A 295 9.96 4.71 -6.75
N TYR A 296 8.64 4.89 -6.86
CA TYR A 296 8.02 6.17 -7.18
C TYR A 296 7.33 6.78 -5.96
N PRO A 297 7.66 8.02 -5.56
CA PRO A 297 7.01 8.65 -4.43
C PRO A 297 5.54 8.94 -4.67
N SER A 298 4.75 8.90 -3.59
CA SER A 298 3.40 9.44 -3.60
C SER A 298 3.42 10.97 -3.50
N ASP A 299 2.38 11.63 -4.02
CA ASP A 299 2.19 13.08 -3.84
C ASP A 299 2.16 13.49 -2.35
N GLU A 300 1.69 12.59 -1.47
CA GLU A 300 1.63 12.84 -0.03
C GLU A 300 3.03 12.86 0.59
N ASP A 301 3.88 11.87 0.24
CA ASP A 301 5.27 11.79 0.71
C ASP A 301 6.10 13.02 0.34
N LEU A 302 5.79 13.64 -0.80
CA LEU A 302 6.47 14.82 -1.32
C LEU A 302 6.08 16.13 -0.62
N LYS A 303 5.02 16.15 0.21
CA LYS A 303 4.57 17.38 0.88
C LYS A 303 5.48 17.80 2.03
N LEU A 304 6.17 16.85 2.66
CA LEU A 304 7.02 17.10 3.82
C LEU A 304 8.50 17.03 3.43
N PRO A 305 9.24 18.16 3.46
CA PRO A 305 10.68 18.14 3.25
C PRO A 305 11.38 17.47 4.43
N ILE A 306 12.63 17.05 4.23
CA ILE A 306 13.51 16.65 5.33
C ILE A 306 13.73 17.80 6.33
N ASP A 307 14.00 17.44 7.58
CA ASP A 307 14.31 18.37 8.66
C ASP A 307 15.32 17.76 9.64
N ALA A 308 15.47 18.35 10.83
CA ALA A 308 16.41 17.86 11.84
C ALA A 308 16.03 16.48 12.42
N PHE A 309 14.79 16.04 12.20
CA PHE A 309 14.19 14.83 12.72
C PHE A 309 14.13 13.73 11.65
N SER A 310 13.60 14.05 10.48
CA SER A 310 13.65 13.23 9.27
C SER A 310 14.83 13.67 8.41
N LYS A 311 16.02 13.10 8.67
CA LYS A 311 17.27 13.54 8.04
C LYS A 311 17.46 13.10 6.58
N THR A 312 16.69 12.11 6.12
CA THR A 312 16.81 11.51 4.77
C THR A 312 15.44 11.06 4.24
N ASP A 313 15.31 10.99 2.92
CA ASP A 313 14.14 10.44 2.23
C ASP A 313 14.38 9.02 1.71
N ALA A 314 15.63 8.71 1.37
CA ALA A 314 16.04 7.37 0.99
C ALA A 314 17.45 7.04 1.48
N LEU A 315 17.70 5.76 1.78
CA LEU A 315 19.04 5.24 2.04
C LEU A 315 19.31 4.07 1.10
N VAL A 316 20.51 4.02 0.57
CA VAL A 316 21.05 2.86 -0.14
C VAL A 316 22.20 2.35 0.71
N LEU A 317 22.06 1.17 1.29
CA LEU A 317 23.04 0.57 2.19
C LEU A 317 23.48 -0.79 1.64
N GLN A 318 24.68 -1.23 2.02
CA GLN A 318 25.04 -2.65 1.86
C GLN A 318 24.19 -3.46 2.85
N TYR A 319 23.76 -4.67 2.48
CA TYR A 319 23.04 -5.52 3.40
C TYR A 319 23.95 -6.00 4.55
N ASP A 320 23.55 -5.70 5.77
CA ASP A 320 24.07 -6.34 6.99
C ASP A 320 22.89 -6.95 7.78
N ALA A 321 23.04 -8.22 8.18
CA ALA A 321 22.04 -8.95 8.94
C ALA A 321 21.78 -8.38 10.35
N THR A 322 22.65 -7.49 10.84
CA THR A 322 22.54 -6.79 12.11
C THR A 322 21.89 -5.41 12.00
N GLU A 323 21.75 -4.88 10.78
CA GLU A 323 21.17 -3.56 10.46
C GLU A 323 19.71 -3.71 9.99
N MET A 324 18.90 -4.23 10.91
CA MET A 324 17.46 -4.46 10.70
C MET A 324 16.59 -3.29 11.16
N ASP A 325 17.20 -2.35 11.89
CA ASP A 325 16.64 -1.10 12.40
C ASP A 325 17.77 -0.04 12.44
N ASP A 326 17.47 1.21 12.78
CA ASP A 326 18.43 2.31 12.95
C ASP A 326 19.17 2.30 14.30
N GLY A 327 19.12 1.18 15.04
CA GLY A 327 19.83 0.98 16.31
C GLY A 327 19.44 1.92 17.46
N SER A 328 18.46 2.81 17.25
CA SER A 328 18.19 3.94 18.13
C SER A 328 16.91 3.78 18.92
N VAL A 329 16.95 4.21 20.18
CA VAL A 329 15.74 4.44 21.00
C VAL A 329 15.31 5.91 20.97
N GLY A 330 16.05 6.74 20.22
CA GLY A 330 15.70 8.12 19.96
C GLY A 330 14.48 8.21 19.05
N CYS A 331 13.79 9.34 19.14
CA CYS A 331 12.61 9.59 18.32
C CYS A 331 12.94 10.02 16.89
N ALA A 332 14.16 10.48 16.60
CA ALA A 332 14.60 10.83 15.24
C ALA A 332 15.41 9.68 14.63
N ILE A 333 15.39 9.55 13.30
CA ILE A 333 16.16 8.49 12.62
C ILE A 333 17.67 8.68 12.85
N ASP A 334 18.37 7.58 13.11
CA ASP A 334 19.82 7.56 13.37
C ASP A 334 20.54 6.50 12.52
N TYR A 335 20.65 6.74 11.21
CA TYR A 335 21.30 5.82 10.26
C TYR A 335 22.81 6.05 10.10
N GLN A 336 23.40 7.02 10.82
CA GLN A 336 24.76 7.48 10.55
C GLN A 336 25.83 6.42 10.88
N SER A 337 25.51 5.48 11.77
CA SER A 337 26.39 4.34 12.09
C SER A 337 26.41 3.29 10.99
N GLU A 338 25.25 3.08 10.37
CA GLU A 338 25.00 2.08 9.33
C GLU A 338 25.56 2.57 7.98
N GLN A 339 25.33 3.84 7.61
CA GLN A 339 25.93 4.44 6.42
C GLN A 339 27.42 4.77 6.65
N ASN A 340 28.25 3.74 6.67
CA ASN A 340 29.67 3.81 6.99
C ASN A 340 30.57 3.93 5.73
N ASN A 341 29.96 4.20 4.57
CA ASN A 341 30.59 4.42 3.26
C ASN A 341 31.16 3.12 2.67
N GLU A 342 30.48 2.00 2.92
CA GLU A 342 30.73 0.72 2.28
C GLU A 342 30.51 0.77 0.76
N SER A 343 31.08 -0.21 0.06
CA SER A 343 30.86 -0.41 -1.38
C SER A 343 29.59 -1.23 -1.54
N ILE A 344 28.69 -0.80 -2.43
CA ILE A 344 27.52 -1.60 -2.79
C ILE A 344 27.67 -2.32 -4.14
N VAL A 345 28.79 -2.09 -4.84
CA VAL A 345 29.04 -2.72 -6.15
C VAL A 345 29.33 -4.21 -5.96
N GLY A 346 28.45 -5.05 -6.51
CA GLY A 346 28.62 -6.50 -6.46
C GLY A 346 28.32 -7.09 -5.08
N GLU A 347 27.56 -6.37 -4.28
CA GLU A 347 27.16 -6.73 -2.93
C GLU A 347 25.63 -6.75 -2.85
N ASP A 348 25.12 -7.40 -1.82
CA ASP A 348 23.70 -7.38 -1.46
C ASP A 348 23.33 -5.98 -0.94
N ILE A 349 22.15 -5.46 -1.30
CA ILE A 349 21.75 -4.07 -1.05
C ILE A 349 20.41 -3.99 -0.32
N VAL A 350 20.29 -2.95 0.49
CA VAL A 350 19.02 -2.60 1.14
C VAL A 350 18.67 -1.17 0.78
N PHE A 351 17.45 -0.98 0.27
CA PHE A 351 16.89 0.33 0.00
C PHE A 351 15.92 0.73 1.10
N TRP A 352 16.17 1.84 1.77
CA TRP A 352 15.23 2.45 2.69
C TRP A 352 14.49 3.60 2.02
N TYR A 353 13.18 3.70 2.27
CA TYR A 353 12.32 4.75 1.76
C TYR A 353 11.51 5.36 2.90
N ARG A 354 11.51 6.70 3.00
CA ARG A 354 10.70 7.41 3.98
C ARG A 354 9.33 7.79 3.44
N SER A 355 8.29 7.26 4.08
CA SER A 355 6.93 7.78 3.98
C SER A 355 6.62 8.81 5.06
N SER A 356 5.86 9.86 4.76
CA SER A 356 5.58 10.93 5.74
C SER A 356 4.22 11.59 5.61
N ALA A 357 3.62 11.89 6.77
CA ALA A 357 2.29 12.49 6.87
C ALA A 357 2.27 13.68 7.84
N LEU A 358 1.40 14.67 7.59
CA LEU A 358 1.25 15.88 8.41
C LEU A 358 -0.16 15.99 8.96
N HIS A 359 -0.31 15.75 10.26
CA HIS A 359 -1.57 15.96 10.94
C HIS A 359 -1.68 17.40 11.44
N GLN A 360 -2.72 18.10 10.96
CA GLN A 360 -3.02 19.45 11.43
C GLN A 360 -3.64 19.43 12.83
N ALA A 361 -3.34 20.47 13.61
CA ALA A 361 -3.87 20.62 14.96
C ALA A 361 -5.42 20.60 14.97
N GLY A 362 -5.99 19.83 15.90
CA GLY A 362 -7.43 19.67 16.06
C GLY A 362 -8.07 18.60 15.20
N ASN A 363 -7.29 17.88 14.36
CA ASN A 363 -7.79 16.81 13.50
C ASN A 363 -7.04 15.47 13.71
N PRO A 364 -7.09 14.86 14.90
CA PRO A 364 -6.35 13.61 15.19
C PRO A 364 -6.81 12.40 14.37
N TRP A 365 -7.89 12.54 13.61
CA TRP A 365 -8.52 11.47 12.85
C TRP A 365 -8.33 11.58 11.35
N GLU A 366 -7.62 12.61 10.90
CA GLU A 366 -7.19 12.69 9.50
C GLU A 366 -6.42 11.43 9.15
N CYS A 367 -6.72 10.87 7.99
CA CYS A 367 -5.99 9.72 7.47
C CYS A 367 -5.22 10.15 6.25
N ASP A 368 -3.95 10.43 6.48
CA ASP A 368 -2.97 10.58 5.43
C ASP A 368 -2.53 9.18 4.99
N ILE A 369 -2.63 8.94 3.68
CA ILE A 369 -2.23 7.70 3.04
C ILE A 369 -0.94 7.97 2.27
N VAL A 370 0.10 7.21 2.61
CA VAL A 370 1.46 7.41 2.13
C VAL A 370 2.05 6.09 1.66
N GLY A 371 3.19 6.13 0.96
CA GLY A 371 3.86 4.92 0.49
C GLY A 371 4.29 5.00 -0.97
N PRO A 372 5.46 4.44 -1.33
CA PRO A 372 5.90 4.42 -2.72
C PRO A 372 5.13 3.40 -3.55
N GLU A 373 4.94 3.69 -4.83
CA GLU A 373 4.56 2.66 -5.80
C GLU A 373 5.83 2.02 -6.37
N LEU A 374 5.93 0.69 -6.29
CA LEU A 374 6.99 -0.10 -6.89
C LEU A 374 6.51 -0.62 -8.24
N ARG A 375 7.18 -0.22 -9.33
CA ARG A 375 6.77 -0.57 -10.70
C ARG A 375 7.81 -1.49 -11.36
N PRO A 376 7.42 -2.59 -11.99
CA PRO A 376 8.36 -3.49 -12.65
C PRO A 376 8.93 -2.83 -13.91
N LEU A 377 10.25 -2.90 -14.06
CA LEU A 377 11.02 -2.32 -15.15
C LEU A 377 11.87 -3.39 -15.87
N THR A 378 12.10 -3.15 -17.15
CA THR A 378 13.20 -3.71 -17.93
C THR A 378 14.14 -2.59 -18.33
N PHE A 379 15.41 -2.92 -18.58
CA PHE A 379 16.42 -1.91 -18.85
C PHE A 379 17.12 -2.19 -20.17
N GLY A 380 17.24 -1.14 -20.98
CA GLY A 380 18.03 -1.20 -22.22
C GLY A 380 19.52 -1.42 -21.92
N VAL A 381 20.30 -1.66 -22.98
CA VAL A 381 21.77 -1.83 -22.89
C VAL A 381 22.46 -0.61 -22.25
N ALA A 382 21.86 0.57 -22.39
CA ALA A 382 22.37 1.82 -21.83
C ALA A 382 21.90 2.12 -20.39
N GLY A 383 21.13 1.23 -19.74
CA GLY A 383 20.59 1.48 -18.39
C GLY A 383 19.30 2.31 -18.37
N GLU A 384 18.70 2.55 -19.53
CA GLU A 384 17.44 3.28 -19.65
C GLU A 384 16.26 2.42 -19.16
N PRO A 385 15.48 2.87 -18.16
CA PRO A 385 14.33 2.14 -17.67
C PRO A 385 13.18 2.15 -18.68
N GLN A 386 12.52 1.02 -18.82
CA GLN A 386 11.33 0.80 -19.64
C GLN A 386 10.34 -0.05 -18.83
N PRO A 387 9.03 0.13 -18.96
CA PRO A 387 8.05 -0.76 -18.33
C PRO A 387 8.33 -2.24 -18.67
N ALA A 388 8.34 -3.13 -17.67
CA ALA A 388 8.70 -4.53 -17.88
C ALA A 388 7.70 -5.30 -18.76
N THR A 389 6.45 -4.87 -18.77
CA THR A 389 5.41 -5.44 -19.60
C THR A 389 5.36 -4.71 -20.94
N THR A 390 5.49 -5.45 -22.04
CA THR A 390 5.11 -4.97 -23.39
C THR A 390 3.59 -4.75 -23.55
N ALA A 391 2.81 -4.93 -22.47
CA ALA A 391 1.43 -4.49 -22.36
C ALA A 391 1.28 -3.03 -21.90
N ASP A 392 2.31 -2.44 -21.29
CA ASP A 392 2.29 -1.01 -20.97
C ASP A 392 2.81 -0.24 -22.18
N ASN A 393 1.92 0.02 -23.12
CA ASN A 393 2.16 0.93 -24.22
C ASN A 393 2.29 2.39 -23.72
N GLY A 394 2.58 2.66 -22.44
CA GLY A 394 2.42 3.94 -21.78
C GLY A 394 0.96 4.31 -21.55
N PHE A 395 0.03 3.36 -21.72
CA PHE A 395 -1.42 3.56 -21.54
C PHE A 395 -1.84 2.93 -20.22
N ARG A 396 -1.89 3.76 -19.17
CA ARG A 396 -2.09 3.32 -17.79
C ARG A 396 -3.25 4.05 -17.15
N LEU A 397 -4.03 3.34 -16.34
CA LEU A 397 -5.00 3.89 -15.40
C LEU A 397 -4.71 3.25 -14.03
N ASP A 398 -4.29 4.05 -13.07
CA ASP A 398 -3.93 3.59 -11.73
C ASP A 398 -5.18 3.36 -10.87
N THR A 399 -5.02 2.65 -9.75
CA THR A 399 -6.09 2.57 -8.74
C THR A 399 -6.33 3.93 -8.12
N ALA A 400 -7.61 4.25 -7.84
CA ALA A 400 -7.93 5.52 -7.21
C ALA A 400 -7.61 5.48 -5.71
N GLY A 401 -7.08 6.57 -5.17
CA GLY A 401 -6.77 6.72 -3.75
C GLY A 401 -7.35 8.02 -3.16
N PRO A 402 -7.95 7.99 -1.96
CA PRO A 402 -8.31 6.81 -1.14
C PRO A 402 -9.38 5.94 -1.79
N ASN A 403 -9.43 4.64 -1.49
CA ASN A 403 -10.50 3.71 -1.91
C ASN A 403 -10.64 2.57 -0.88
N PRO A 404 -11.82 2.35 -0.26
CA PRO A 404 -13.08 3.07 -0.43
C PRO A 404 -13.01 4.56 -0.07
N PHE A 405 -13.90 5.37 -0.63
CA PHE A 405 -13.83 6.83 -0.52
C PHE A 405 -15.13 7.49 -0.09
N THR A 406 -15.01 8.63 0.59
CA THR A 406 -16.10 9.41 1.19
C THR A 406 -15.71 10.90 1.32
N PRO A 407 -16.27 11.84 0.54
CA PRO A 407 -16.89 11.67 -0.78
C PRO A 407 -15.88 11.88 -1.92
N PHE A 408 -14.58 11.94 -1.64
CA PHE A 408 -13.56 12.22 -2.66
C PHE A 408 -12.50 11.13 -2.73
N THR A 409 -12.13 10.78 -3.95
CA THR A 409 -10.92 10.01 -4.30
C THR A 409 -10.25 10.69 -5.48
N SER A 410 -9.03 10.29 -5.82
CA SER A 410 -8.35 10.71 -7.04
C SER A 410 -7.82 9.50 -7.78
N VAL A 411 -7.91 9.52 -9.10
CA VAL A 411 -7.36 8.47 -9.96
C VAL A 411 -6.29 9.08 -10.86
N ARG A 412 -5.18 8.37 -11.05
CA ARG A 412 -4.09 8.79 -11.94
C ARG A 412 -4.12 7.99 -13.23
N PHE A 413 -3.72 8.61 -14.32
CA PHE A 413 -3.58 7.93 -15.60
C PHE A 413 -2.45 8.52 -16.45
N GLN A 414 -1.97 7.74 -17.41
CA GLN A 414 -0.96 8.12 -18.39
C GLN A 414 -1.36 7.59 -19.78
N ILE A 415 -0.99 8.30 -20.84
CA ILE A 415 -1.12 7.81 -22.22
C ILE A 415 0.22 7.84 -22.97
N PRO A 416 0.42 6.97 -24.00
CA PRO A 416 1.69 6.85 -24.73
C PRO A 416 2.15 8.13 -25.40
N GLU A 417 1.21 8.78 -26.08
CA GLU A 417 1.41 9.86 -27.02
C GLU A 417 0.37 10.94 -26.71
N ALA A 418 0.73 12.20 -26.93
CA ALA A 418 -0.20 13.30 -26.70
C ALA A 418 -1.48 13.13 -27.53
N GLY A 419 -2.63 13.30 -26.90
CA GLY A 419 -3.91 13.07 -27.56
C GLY A 419 -5.12 13.22 -26.66
N SER A 420 -6.30 13.04 -27.26
CA SER A 420 -7.60 13.20 -26.60
C SER A 420 -7.92 12.02 -25.70
N VAL A 421 -8.27 12.33 -24.46
CA VAL A 421 -8.64 11.38 -23.40
C VAL A 421 -10.07 11.63 -22.96
N VAL A 422 -10.80 10.55 -22.73
CA VAL A 422 -12.05 10.53 -21.97
C VAL A 422 -11.89 9.62 -20.77
N LEU A 423 -12.19 10.13 -19.59
CA LEU A 423 -12.27 9.39 -18.35
C LEU A 423 -13.73 9.40 -17.87
N ASP A 424 -14.38 8.24 -17.86
CA ASP A 424 -15.78 8.08 -17.52
C ASP A 424 -15.94 7.24 -16.24
N LEU A 425 -17.00 7.50 -15.48
CA LEU A 425 -17.43 6.73 -14.31
C LEU A 425 -18.71 5.95 -14.65
N TYR A 426 -18.72 4.65 -14.35
CA TYR A 426 -19.82 3.72 -14.57
C TYR A 426 -20.32 3.15 -13.25
N ASP A 427 -21.62 2.88 -13.14
CA ASP A 427 -22.17 2.12 -12.01
C ASP A 427 -21.97 0.61 -12.17
N SER A 428 -22.34 -0.17 -11.15
CA SER A 428 -22.24 -1.63 -11.13
C SER A 428 -23.07 -2.34 -12.21
N LEU A 429 -24.01 -1.65 -12.88
CA LEU A 429 -24.77 -2.17 -14.02
C LEU A 429 -24.14 -1.80 -15.37
N GLY A 430 -22.96 -1.17 -15.36
CA GLY A 430 -22.27 -0.70 -16.56
C GLY A 430 -22.91 0.54 -17.20
N ARG A 431 -23.77 1.27 -16.48
CA ARG A 431 -24.37 2.51 -16.99
C ARG A 431 -23.43 3.67 -16.70
N LYS A 432 -23.18 4.52 -17.70
CA LYS A 432 -22.38 5.74 -17.50
C LYS A 432 -23.09 6.69 -16.53
N VAL A 433 -22.40 7.05 -15.46
CA VAL A 433 -22.86 7.94 -14.40
C VAL A 433 -22.40 9.38 -14.67
N GLN A 434 -21.11 9.56 -14.97
CA GLN A 434 -20.50 10.87 -15.16
C GLN A 434 -19.25 10.75 -16.06
N THR A 435 -18.91 11.80 -16.79
CA THR A 435 -17.57 11.98 -17.39
C THR A 435 -16.73 12.80 -16.42
N LEU A 436 -15.63 12.21 -15.94
CA LEU A 436 -14.72 12.77 -14.93
C LEU A 436 -13.70 13.73 -15.57
N PHE A 437 -13.24 13.40 -16.77
CA PHE A 437 -12.32 14.22 -17.55
C PHE A 437 -12.56 13.99 -19.05
N GLU A 438 -12.46 15.05 -19.85
CA GLU A 438 -12.47 14.99 -21.31
C GLU A 438 -11.60 16.13 -21.86
N GLY A 439 -10.55 15.79 -22.60
CA GLY A 439 -9.61 16.78 -23.13
C GLY A 439 -8.33 16.18 -23.68
N ASP A 440 -7.47 17.02 -24.26
CA ASP A 440 -6.15 16.63 -24.73
C ASP A 440 -5.13 16.68 -23.59
N VAL A 441 -4.27 15.66 -23.51
CA VAL A 441 -3.17 15.58 -22.52
C VAL A 441 -1.83 15.32 -23.21
N ALA A 442 -0.73 15.57 -22.51
CA ALA A 442 0.60 15.21 -22.97
C ALA A 442 0.84 13.70 -22.83
N GLY A 443 1.61 13.10 -23.74
CA GLY A 443 2.05 11.71 -23.61
C GLY A 443 3.12 11.55 -22.53
N GLN A 444 3.21 10.37 -21.94
CA GLN A 444 4.22 10.00 -20.94
C GLN A 444 4.21 10.89 -19.69
N ARG A 445 3.06 11.46 -19.34
CA ARG A 445 2.87 12.30 -18.15
C ARG A 445 1.68 11.78 -17.35
N ASP A 446 1.86 11.68 -16.05
CA ASP A 446 0.79 11.35 -15.13
C ASP A 446 -0.19 12.52 -15.01
N GLU A 447 -1.47 12.21 -15.17
CA GLU A 447 -2.60 13.12 -15.01
C GLU A 447 -3.47 12.62 -13.85
N THR A 448 -3.76 13.50 -12.89
CA THR A 448 -4.57 13.17 -11.71
C THR A 448 -5.96 13.78 -11.83
N VAL A 449 -7.00 12.96 -11.75
CA VAL A 449 -8.41 13.40 -11.80
C VAL A 449 -9.11 13.08 -10.49
N ARG A 450 -9.67 14.11 -9.87
CA ARG A 450 -10.47 13.97 -8.65
C ARG A 450 -11.87 13.46 -8.98
N ILE A 451 -12.31 12.41 -8.29
CA ILE A 451 -13.65 11.87 -8.34
C ILE A 451 -14.45 12.45 -7.18
N ASN A 452 -15.64 12.97 -7.50
CA ASN A 452 -16.57 13.52 -6.52
C ASN A 452 -17.81 12.62 -6.41
N GLY A 453 -17.94 11.93 -5.28
CA GLY A 453 -19.07 11.06 -4.95
C GLY A 453 -20.33 11.80 -4.47
N PHE A 454 -20.32 13.13 -4.35
CA PHE A 454 -21.52 13.86 -3.93
C PHE A 454 -22.69 13.60 -4.90
N GLY A 455 -23.81 13.14 -4.35
CA GLY A 455 -25.01 12.80 -5.14
C GLY A 455 -25.04 11.36 -5.67
N LEU A 456 -23.94 10.62 -5.61
CA LEU A 456 -23.87 9.22 -6.01
C LEU A 456 -24.21 8.28 -4.84
N PRO A 457 -25.05 7.23 -5.02
CA PRO A 457 -25.29 6.20 -4.00
C PRO A 457 -23.99 5.53 -3.53
N SER A 458 -23.99 4.96 -2.32
CA SER A 458 -22.89 4.07 -1.94
C SER A 458 -22.88 2.82 -2.84
N GLY A 459 -21.70 2.34 -3.18
CA GLY A 459 -21.52 1.16 -4.02
C GLY A 459 -20.25 1.22 -4.87
N THR A 460 -20.05 0.16 -5.64
CA THR A 460 -18.91 0.02 -6.56
C THR A 460 -19.19 0.72 -7.88
N TYR A 461 -18.19 1.45 -8.34
CA TYR A 461 -18.15 2.13 -9.62
C TYR A 461 -16.91 1.68 -10.40
N THR A 462 -16.98 1.76 -11.72
CA THR A 462 -15.84 1.52 -12.61
C THR A 462 -15.44 2.82 -13.27
N VAL A 463 -14.19 3.23 -13.08
CA VAL A 463 -13.56 4.29 -13.86
C VAL A 463 -13.03 3.68 -15.14
N ARG A 464 -13.27 4.32 -16.28
CA ARG A 464 -12.78 3.88 -17.59
C ARG A 464 -12.04 5.00 -18.29
N LEU A 465 -10.77 4.76 -18.59
CA LEU A 465 -9.94 5.58 -19.45
C LEU A 465 -10.14 5.16 -20.91
N SER A 466 -10.20 6.11 -21.84
CA SER A 466 -10.28 5.86 -23.27
C SER A 466 -9.47 6.91 -24.04
N SER A 467 -8.51 6.47 -24.85
CA SER A 467 -7.75 7.34 -25.76
C SER A 467 -7.12 6.51 -26.89
N GLY A 468 -7.07 7.07 -28.11
CA GLY A 468 -6.42 6.42 -29.26
C GLY A 468 -6.94 5.02 -29.62
N GLY A 469 -8.17 4.67 -29.24
CA GLY A 469 -8.74 3.33 -29.41
C GLY A 469 -8.37 2.31 -28.32
N GLN A 470 -7.52 2.70 -27.36
CA GLN A 470 -7.20 1.91 -26.16
C GLN A 470 -8.17 2.23 -25.02
N GLN A 471 -8.37 1.27 -24.12
CA GLN A 471 -9.19 1.43 -22.92
C GLN A 471 -8.54 0.73 -21.72
N ALA A 472 -8.67 1.34 -20.54
CA ALA A 472 -8.25 0.77 -19.26
C ALA A 472 -9.35 1.06 -18.23
N THR A 473 -9.48 0.22 -17.22
CA THR A 473 -10.49 0.37 -16.17
C THR A 473 -9.88 0.15 -14.79
N THR A 474 -10.34 0.92 -13.81
CA THR A 474 -10.13 0.64 -12.38
C THR A 474 -11.46 0.71 -11.64
N ARG A 475 -11.54 0.12 -10.46
CA ARG A 475 -12.75 0.13 -9.62
C ARG A 475 -12.58 1.11 -8.46
N VAL A 476 -13.66 1.77 -8.11
CA VAL A 476 -13.74 2.65 -6.93
C VAL A 476 -14.99 2.34 -6.13
N VAL A 477 -14.88 2.34 -4.82
CA VAL A 477 -15.97 2.02 -3.89
C VAL A 477 -16.33 3.30 -3.14
N LEU A 478 -17.51 3.84 -3.43
CA LEU A 478 -18.04 4.98 -2.69
C LEU A 478 -18.78 4.45 -1.46
N VAL A 479 -18.34 4.88 -0.29
CA VAL A 479 -19.04 4.60 0.97
C VAL A 479 -19.77 5.87 1.39
N ARG A 480 -20.90 5.72 2.08
CA ARG A 480 -21.50 6.80 2.87
C ARG A 480 -21.50 6.31 4.29
#